data_AF-A0A519C1W0-F1
#
_entry.id   AF-A0A519C1W0-F1
#
_cell.length_a   1.000
_cell.length_b   1.000
_cell.length_c   1.000
_cell.angle_alpha   90.00
_cell.angle_beta   90.00
_cell.angle_gamma   90.00
#
_symmetry.space_group_name_H-M   'P 1'
#
loop_
_entity.id
_entity.type
_entity.pdbx_description
1 polymer ?
#
loop_
_entity_poly.entity_id
_entity_poly.type
_entity_poly.pdbx_seq_one_letter_code
_entity_poly.pdbx_strand_id
1 'polypeptide(L)'
;MIGQTRLVNAGLLLLATFLLFVFVSDDSEATTYTVDNMFDNADYSNITQAVENASAGDTIRVASRTYYDAVDVDKRLTILGGNYDVSMNGLYNYCNDYPVIGYYSFDNSGNTYFYDRLWCEDNHGEIEGASRTTSSFWGNNALDFDGNNDYGVVDHSSIYNVSEVSISAWINLDDNDTDSRVIFSNYQQTGSGRNGYEILINDDAQFIFRFGYGSSSGACESDEEITENNWTLVTNIHK
;
A
#
# COMPACT_ATOMS: atom_id res chain seq x y z
N MET A 1 16.22 -40.20 64.67
CA MET A 1 15.65 -39.99 63.32
C MET A 1 14.74 -38.77 63.33
N ILE A 2 15.29 -37.54 63.28
CA ILE A 2 14.47 -36.29 63.25
C ILE A 2 14.98 -35.33 62.14
N GLY A 3 16.03 -35.71 61.40
CA GLY A 3 16.72 -34.81 60.46
C GLY A 3 16.25 -34.84 59.00
N GLN A 4 15.55 -35.89 58.54
CA GLN A 4 15.24 -36.04 57.11
C GLN A 4 13.92 -35.38 56.70
N THR A 5 12.88 -35.37 57.54
CA THR A 5 11.57 -34.79 57.20
C THR A 5 11.55 -33.25 57.17
N ARG A 6 12.42 -32.59 57.94
CA ARG A 6 12.50 -31.11 57.98
C ARG A 6 13.21 -30.52 56.75
N LEU A 7 14.21 -31.21 56.21
CA LEU A 7 14.93 -30.78 55.00
C LEU A 7 14.11 -30.98 53.72
N VAL A 8 13.34 -32.06 53.63
CA VAL A 8 12.42 -32.30 52.51
C VAL A 8 11.33 -31.22 52.44
N ASN A 9 10.75 -30.83 53.58
CA ASN A 9 9.74 -29.78 53.62
C ASN A 9 10.29 -28.39 53.27
N ALA A 10 11.53 -28.07 53.67
CA ALA A 10 12.16 -26.80 53.31
C ALA A 10 12.52 -26.71 51.81
N GLY A 11 12.99 -27.81 51.22
CA GLY A 11 13.26 -27.90 49.77
C GLY A 11 11.98 -27.82 48.93
N LEU A 12 10.89 -28.45 49.40
CA LEU A 12 9.59 -28.37 48.73
C LEU A 12 8.98 -26.96 48.82
N LEU A 13 9.18 -26.26 49.95
CA LEU A 13 8.76 -24.86 50.10
C LEU A 13 9.56 -23.94 49.16
N LEU A 14 10.87 -24.15 49.03
CA LEU A 14 11.76 -23.37 48.15
C LEU A 14 11.42 -23.60 46.67
N LEU A 15 11.13 -24.85 46.28
CA LEU A 15 10.70 -25.19 44.93
C LEU A 15 9.33 -24.58 44.61
N ALA A 16 8.38 -24.62 45.55
CA ALA A 16 7.08 -23.97 45.40
C ALA A 16 7.20 -22.44 45.29
N THR A 17 8.14 -21.81 46.01
CA THR A 17 8.40 -20.37 45.86
C THR A 17 9.05 -20.04 44.52
N PHE A 18 9.99 -20.85 44.02
CA PHE A 18 10.53 -20.68 42.67
C PHE A 18 9.47 -20.89 41.58
N LEU A 19 8.57 -21.86 41.73
CA LEU A 19 7.43 -22.07 40.83
C LEU A 19 6.42 -20.91 40.87
N LEU A 20 6.19 -20.31 42.04
CA LEU A 20 5.36 -19.11 42.19
C LEU A 20 6.01 -17.86 41.57
N PHE A 21 7.34 -17.75 41.58
CA PHE A 21 8.06 -16.66 40.91
C PHE A 21 8.11 -16.79 39.38
N VAL A 22 7.85 -17.98 38.81
CA VAL A 22 7.94 -18.23 37.36
C VAL A 22 6.63 -17.95 36.60
N PHE A 23 5.51 -17.75 37.30
CA PHE A 23 4.20 -17.57 36.64
C PHE A 23 3.34 -16.42 37.20
N VAL A 24 3.97 -15.33 37.64
CA VAL A 24 3.29 -14.03 37.59
C VAL A 24 3.77 -13.36 36.31
N SER A 25 3.29 -13.84 35.16
CA SER A 25 3.12 -12.89 34.06
C SER A 25 2.03 -11.95 34.55
N ASP A 26 2.34 -10.67 34.73
CA ASP A 26 1.29 -9.67 34.86
C ASP A 26 0.38 -9.86 33.64
N ASP A 27 -0.83 -10.39 33.84
CA ASP A 27 -1.94 -10.28 32.89
C ASP A 27 -2.38 -8.79 32.91
N SER A 28 -1.44 -7.90 32.58
CA SER A 28 -1.74 -6.54 32.22
C SER A 28 -2.48 -6.61 30.89
N GLU A 29 -3.69 -6.06 30.85
CA GLU A 29 -4.39 -5.83 29.60
C GLU A 29 -3.44 -5.10 28.63
N ALA A 30 -3.41 -5.57 27.39
CA ALA A 30 -2.56 -5.00 26.36
C ALA A 30 -2.88 -3.51 26.20
N THR A 31 -1.88 -2.66 26.41
CA THR A 31 -2.00 -1.21 26.26
C THR A 31 -1.66 -0.81 24.82
N THR A 32 -2.24 0.28 24.35
CA THR A 32 -1.91 0.86 23.05
C THR A 32 -1.16 2.17 23.23
N TYR A 33 0.00 2.28 22.61
CA TYR A 33 0.79 3.50 22.53
C TYR A 33 0.79 4.08 21.12
N THR A 34 0.89 5.38 21.01
CA THR A 34 0.96 6.13 19.75
C THR A 34 2.31 6.81 19.60
N VAL A 35 2.85 6.78 18.38
CA VAL A 35 4.13 7.40 18.04
C VAL A 35 3.91 8.49 17.00
N ASP A 36 4.12 9.74 17.42
CA ASP A 36 4.08 10.93 16.56
C ASP A 36 5.03 12.05 17.01
N ASN A 37 5.87 12.54 16.09
CA ASN A 37 6.81 13.65 16.35
C ASN A 37 6.31 15.04 15.93
N MET A 38 5.10 15.16 15.39
CA MET A 38 4.50 16.40 14.87
C MET A 38 3.30 16.88 15.67
N PHE A 39 2.62 16.01 16.43
CA PHE A 39 1.39 16.35 17.15
C PHE A 39 1.49 16.13 18.67
N ASP A 40 0.95 17.08 19.45
CA ASP A 40 1.01 17.13 20.92
C ASP A 40 0.12 16.09 21.65
N ASN A 41 -0.38 15.06 20.95
CA ASN A 41 -1.28 14.06 21.52
C ASN A 41 -0.79 12.61 21.39
N ALA A 42 0.40 12.38 20.84
CA ALA A 42 1.00 11.05 20.86
C ALA A 42 1.70 10.77 22.19
N ASP A 43 1.70 9.51 22.59
CA ASP A 43 2.38 9.07 23.82
C ASP A 43 3.90 9.26 23.70
N TYR A 44 4.45 9.04 22.51
CA TYR A 44 5.89 9.13 22.24
C TYR A 44 6.20 9.81 20.92
N SER A 45 7.38 10.42 20.86
CA SER A 45 7.87 11.10 19.65
C SER A 45 8.63 10.18 18.70
N ASN A 46 9.07 9.01 19.17
CA ASN A 46 9.87 8.07 18.40
C ASN A 46 9.56 6.61 18.78
N ILE A 47 10.00 5.67 17.94
CA ILE A 47 9.61 4.26 18.06
C ILE A 47 10.34 3.60 19.23
N THR A 48 11.63 3.93 19.43
CA THR A 48 12.41 3.36 20.53
C THR A 48 11.79 3.68 21.89
N GLN A 49 11.34 4.91 22.12
CA GLN A 49 10.63 5.31 23.34
C GLN A 49 9.39 4.45 23.60
N ALA A 50 8.59 4.21 22.56
CA ALA A 50 7.40 3.38 22.70
C ALA A 50 7.75 1.92 23.00
N VAL A 51 8.78 1.36 22.35
CA VAL A 51 9.24 -0.03 22.58
C VAL A 51 9.81 -0.21 24.00
N GLU A 52 10.59 0.74 24.49
CA GLU A 52 11.19 0.68 25.83
C GLU A 52 10.12 0.69 26.93
N ASN A 53 9.09 1.53 26.77
CA ASN A 53 8.01 1.67 27.76
C ASN A 53 6.87 0.66 27.60
N ALA A 54 6.81 -0.05 26.47
CA ALA A 54 5.82 -1.10 26.26
C ALA A 54 6.13 -2.37 27.06
N SER A 55 5.07 -3.01 27.55
CA SER A 55 5.06 -4.36 28.11
C SER A 55 4.80 -5.40 27.02
N ALA A 56 5.14 -6.66 27.29
CA ALA A 56 4.86 -7.74 26.36
C ALA A 56 3.34 -7.89 26.16
N GLY A 57 2.89 -7.91 24.91
CA GLY A 57 1.47 -7.93 24.52
C GLY A 57 0.95 -6.58 24.03
N ASP A 58 1.65 -5.48 24.33
CA ASP A 58 1.20 -4.13 23.95
C ASP A 58 1.24 -3.90 22.43
N THR A 59 0.47 -2.89 22.01
CA THR A 59 0.40 -2.42 20.63
C THR A 59 1.00 -1.03 20.51
N ILE A 60 1.84 -0.81 19.49
CA ILE A 60 2.44 0.48 19.15
C ILE A 60 1.91 0.90 17.77
N ARG A 61 1.20 2.02 17.72
CA ARG A 61 0.63 2.65 16.51
C ARG A 61 1.54 3.77 16.05
N VAL A 62 2.23 3.55 14.93
CA VAL A 62 3.27 4.43 14.41
C VAL A 62 2.74 5.20 13.22
N ALA A 63 2.63 6.53 13.31
CA ALA A 63 2.16 7.32 12.17
C ALA A 63 3.15 7.27 10.98
N SER A 64 2.63 7.42 9.76
CA SER A 64 3.37 7.22 8.50
C SER A 64 4.38 8.34 8.25
N ARG A 65 5.68 8.03 8.43
CA ARG A 65 6.83 8.91 8.13
C ARG A 65 8.14 8.14 8.25
N THR A 66 9.25 8.83 8.01
CA THR A 66 10.60 8.33 8.30
C THR A 66 10.97 8.56 9.78
N TYR A 67 11.41 7.50 10.45
CA TYR A 67 12.04 7.55 11.77
C TYR A 67 13.50 7.11 11.62
N TYR A 68 14.41 7.70 12.40
CA TYR A 68 15.85 7.44 12.30
C TYR A 68 16.40 6.59 13.46
N ASP A 69 15.50 5.99 14.23
CA ASP A 69 15.83 5.23 15.42
C ASP A 69 16.51 3.89 15.08
N ALA A 70 17.48 3.48 15.89
CA ALA A 70 17.87 2.08 15.98
C ALA A 70 16.90 1.37 16.93
N VAL A 71 15.93 0.65 16.38
CA VAL A 71 14.85 0.02 17.15
C VAL A 71 15.21 -1.42 17.49
N ASP A 72 15.46 -1.70 18.77
CA ASP A 72 15.69 -3.03 19.32
C ASP A 72 14.43 -3.55 20.03
N VAL A 73 13.83 -4.64 19.53
CA VAL A 73 12.62 -5.24 20.09
C VAL A 73 12.96 -6.59 20.74
N ASP A 74 12.99 -6.63 22.06
CA ASP A 74 13.36 -7.82 22.87
C ASP A 74 12.14 -8.52 23.53
N LYS A 75 10.94 -7.99 23.29
CA LYS A 75 9.68 -8.43 23.88
C LYS A 75 8.61 -8.58 22.81
N ARG A 76 7.55 -9.35 23.09
CA ARG A 76 6.45 -9.55 22.12
C ARG A 76 5.60 -8.29 22.03
N LEU A 77 5.66 -7.57 20.92
CA LEU A 77 4.86 -6.36 20.66
C LEU A 77 4.10 -6.50 19.33
N THR A 78 2.99 -5.79 19.21
CA THR A 78 2.35 -5.53 17.92
C THR A 78 2.73 -4.12 17.47
N ILE A 79 3.43 -3.96 16.35
CA ILE A 79 3.78 -2.63 15.81
C ILE A 79 3.01 -2.43 14.50
N LEU A 80 2.18 -1.39 14.46
CA LEU A 80 1.33 -1.06 13.31
C LEU A 80 1.80 0.25 12.69
N GLY A 81 2.07 0.26 11.39
CA GLY A 81 2.40 1.48 10.64
C GLY A 81 1.20 2.42 10.46
N GLY A 82 1.40 3.57 9.82
CA GLY A 82 0.46 4.71 9.87
C GLY A 82 -0.92 4.51 9.25
N ASN A 83 -1.14 3.36 8.61
CA ASN A 83 -2.45 2.90 8.14
C ASN A 83 -3.14 1.99 9.16
N TYR A 84 -2.72 2.02 10.43
CA TYR A 84 -3.42 1.34 11.52
C TYR A 84 -4.90 1.77 11.54
N ASP A 85 -5.81 0.87 11.92
CA ASP A 85 -7.28 1.04 11.86
C ASP A 85 -7.87 1.24 10.44
N VAL A 86 -7.06 1.36 9.39
CA VAL A 86 -7.54 1.31 8.01
C VAL A 86 -7.59 -0.15 7.58
N SER A 87 -8.79 -0.70 7.48
CA SER A 87 -8.98 -2.02 6.87
C SER A 87 -8.81 -1.93 5.35
N MET A 88 -7.59 -2.18 4.87
CA MET A 88 -7.33 -2.28 3.42
C MET A 88 -8.05 -3.49 2.78
N ASN A 89 -8.51 -4.45 3.59
CA ASN A 89 -9.26 -5.62 3.13
C ASN A 89 -10.59 -5.24 2.44
N GLY A 90 -11.19 -4.12 2.82
CA GLY A 90 -12.40 -3.59 2.20
C GLY A 90 -12.16 -2.62 1.04
N LEU A 91 -10.94 -2.13 0.85
CA LEU A 91 -10.62 -1.14 -0.19
C LEU A 91 -10.38 -1.77 -1.57
N TYR A 92 -9.89 -3.01 -1.60
CA TYR A 92 -9.32 -3.60 -2.82
C TYR A 92 -9.99 -4.89 -3.29
N ASN A 93 -10.85 -5.51 -2.48
CA ASN A 93 -11.45 -6.81 -2.83
C ASN A 93 -12.97 -6.76 -2.91
N TYR A 94 -13.62 -5.80 -2.25
CA TYR A 94 -15.07 -5.74 -2.13
C TYR A 94 -15.52 -4.29 -2.28
N CYS A 95 -16.39 -4.01 -3.25
CA CYS A 95 -16.89 -2.66 -3.50
C CYS A 95 -17.99 -2.26 -2.50
N ASN A 96 -17.75 -2.46 -1.20
CA ASN A 96 -18.69 -2.29 -0.07
C ASN A 96 -19.25 -0.86 0.04
N ASP A 97 -20.08 -0.45 -0.92
CA ASP A 97 -20.53 0.92 -1.16
C ASP A 97 -19.39 1.93 -1.41
N TYR A 98 -18.18 1.44 -1.71
CA TYR A 98 -17.03 2.28 -2.08
C TYR A 98 -17.02 2.57 -3.58
N PRO A 99 -16.66 3.79 -4.01
CA PRO A 99 -16.68 4.21 -5.42
C PRO A 99 -15.47 3.71 -6.23
N VAL A 100 -14.82 2.60 -5.80
CA VAL A 100 -13.70 2.00 -6.53
C VAL A 100 -14.24 1.18 -7.70
N ILE A 101 -13.74 1.42 -8.91
CA ILE A 101 -14.28 0.84 -10.15
C ILE A 101 -13.31 -0.10 -10.88
N GLY A 102 -12.05 -0.16 -10.45
CA GLY A 102 -11.07 -1.13 -10.95
C GLY A 102 -9.82 -1.20 -10.06
N TYR A 103 -9.28 -2.41 -9.88
CA TYR A 103 -7.99 -2.62 -9.22
C TYR A 103 -7.20 -3.76 -9.89
N TYR A 104 -6.06 -3.40 -10.48
CA TYR A 104 -5.24 -4.31 -11.27
C TYR A 104 -3.87 -4.51 -10.62
N SER A 105 -3.64 -5.69 -10.05
CA SER A 105 -2.35 -6.01 -9.40
C SER A 105 -1.36 -6.73 -10.33
N PHE A 106 -1.81 -7.20 -11.49
CA PHE A 106 -1.02 -7.97 -12.45
C PHE A 106 -0.29 -9.18 -11.87
N ASP A 107 -0.76 -9.76 -10.76
CA ASP A 107 -0.07 -10.87 -10.06
C ASP A 107 -0.46 -12.28 -10.48
N ASN A 108 -1.48 -12.44 -11.33
CA ASN A 108 -1.91 -13.78 -11.77
C ASN A 108 -0.81 -14.54 -12.55
N SER A 109 -1.10 -15.78 -12.90
CA SER A 109 -0.24 -16.53 -13.82
C SER A 109 -0.69 -16.31 -15.26
N GLY A 110 0.25 -16.40 -16.21
CA GLY A 110 0.01 -16.20 -17.65
C GLY A 110 0.38 -14.81 -18.14
N ASN A 111 0.57 -14.67 -19.46
CA ASN A 111 1.07 -13.45 -20.10
C ASN A 111 0.04 -12.73 -20.99
N THR A 112 -1.19 -13.21 -21.11
CA THR A 112 -2.20 -12.65 -22.04
C THR A 112 -3.39 -12.02 -21.32
N TYR A 113 -3.43 -12.07 -19.99
CA TYR A 113 -4.64 -11.74 -19.23
C TYR A 113 -4.30 -11.20 -17.83
N PHE A 114 -5.12 -10.28 -17.32
CA PHE A 114 -5.06 -9.80 -15.94
C PHE A 114 -6.45 -9.64 -15.33
N TYR A 115 -6.56 -9.93 -14.03
CA TYR A 115 -7.80 -9.77 -13.29
C TYR A 115 -7.93 -8.34 -12.75
N ASP A 116 -9.14 -7.81 -12.87
CA ASP A 116 -9.69 -6.89 -11.87
C ASP A 116 -9.84 -7.67 -10.55
N ARG A 117 -9.28 -7.14 -9.49
CA ARG A 117 -9.29 -7.76 -8.15
C ARG A 117 -10.55 -7.41 -7.37
N LEU A 118 -11.33 -6.44 -7.82
CA LEU A 118 -12.61 -6.11 -7.23
C LEU A 118 -13.62 -7.22 -7.49
N TRP A 119 -14.17 -7.82 -6.44
CA TRP A 119 -15.10 -8.95 -6.61
C TRP A 119 -16.49 -8.55 -7.11
N CYS A 120 -16.84 -7.26 -7.06
CA CYS A 120 -18.12 -6.77 -7.56
C CYS A 120 -18.12 -6.43 -9.05
N GLU A 121 -16.92 -6.38 -9.65
CA GLU A 121 -16.68 -5.93 -11.00
C GLU A 121 -16.10 -7.07 -11.84
N ASP A 122 -16.34 -7.03 -13.15
CA ASP A 122 -15.80 -8.02 -14.12
C ASP A 122 -14.97 -7.34 -15.21
N ASN A 123 -14.31 -6.23 -14.86
CA ASN A 123 -13.52 -5.42 -15.81
C ASN A 123 -12.11 -5.99 -15.98
N HIS A 124 -12.03 -7.30 -16.14
CA HIS A 124 -10.79 -7.99 -16.43
C HIS A 124 -10.26 -7.58 -17.81
N GLY A 125 -8.97 -7.77 -18.04
CA GLY A 125 -8.33 -7.30 -19.26
C GLY A 125 -7.37 -8.29 -19.88
N GLU A 126 -6.98 -7.97 -21.12
CA GLU A 126 -6.03 -8.72 -21.94
C GLU A 126 -4.73 -7.94 -22.07
N ILE A 127 -3.63 -8.66 -22.22
CA ILE A 127 -2.28 -8.10 -22.39
C ILE A 127 -1.86 -8.36 -23.84
N GLU A 128 -1.48 -7.29 -24.53
CA GLU A 128 -0.91 -7.34 -25.86
C GLU A 128 0.54 -6.87 -25.80
N GLY A 129 1.47 -7.74 -26.22
CA GLY A 129 2.91 -7.47 -26.32
C GLY A 129 3.68 -7.45 -24.99
N ALA A 130 3.13 -6.80 -23.96
CA ALA A 130 3.80 -6.63 -22.67
C ALA A 130 4.08 -7.98 -21.97
N SER A 131 5.17 -8.03 -21.22
CA SER A 131 5.54 -9.20 -20.42
C SER A 131 5.34 -8.95 -18.92
N ARG A 132 5.48 -10.00 -18.10
CA ARG A 132 5.45 -9.86 -16.64
C ARG A 132 6.84 -9.92 -16.07
N THR A 133 7.16 -8.98 -15.20
CA THR A 133 8.44 -8.91 -14.47
C THR A 133 8.23 -9.12 -12.98
N THR A 134 9.21 -9.71 -12.30
CA THR A 134 9.23 -9.81 -10.83
C THR A 134 9.85 -8.58 -10.17
N SER A 135 10.36 -7.63 -10.97
CA SER A 135 10.66 -6.28 -10.49
C SER A 135 9.34 -5.55 -10.30
N SER A 136 8.72 -5.68 -9.13
CA SER A 136 7.45 -5.04 -8.81
C SER A 136 7.57 -4.28 -7.50
N PHE A 137 6.95 -3.10 -7.42
CA PHE A 137 6.84 -2.37 -6.17
C PHE A 137 5.86 -3.03 -5.19
N TRP A 138 4.76 -3.56 -5.73
CA TRP A 138 3.66 -4.10 -4.93
C TRP A 138 3.15 -5.41 -5.54
N GLY A 139 3.12 -6.46 -4.72
CA GLY A 139 2.79 -7.80 -5.18
C GLY A 139 4.03 -8.56 -5.66
N ASN A 140 3.80 -9.57 -6.48
CA ASN A 140 4.84 -10.45 -7.02
C ASN A 140 5.26 -10.04 -8.44
N ASN A 141 4.35 -9.43 -9.21
CA ASN A 141 4.60 -9.09 -10.61
C ASN A 141 4.15 -7.66 -10.95
N ALA A 142 4.74 -7.12 -12.02
CA ALA A 142 4.28 -5.93 -12.73
C ALA A 142 4.28 -6.22 -14.25
N LEU A 143 3.62 -5.37 -15.03
CA LEU A 143 3.77 -5.39 -16.49
C LEU A 143 5.04 -4.63 -16.89
N ASP A 144 5.79 -5.23 -17.80
CA ASP A 144 7.00 -4.71 -18.42
C ASP A 144 6.73 -4.47 -19.91
N PHE A 145 6.89 -3.23 -20.34
CA PHE A 145 6.51 -2.73 -21.66
C PHE A 145 7.78 -2.42 -22.45
N ASP A 146 7.99 -3.09 -23.57
CA ASP A 146 9.24 -3.02 -24.36
C ASP A 146 9.37 -1.74 -25.22
N GLY A 147 8.37 -0.86 -25.14
CA GLY A 147 8.28 0.38 -25.91
C GLY A 147 7.70 0.23 -27.32
N ASN A 148 7.30 -0.97 -27.76
CA ASN A 148 6.79 -1.24 -29.11
C ASN A 148 5.42 -1.94 -29.10
N ASN A 149 4.35 -1.15 -29.20
CA ASN A 149 2.96 -1.63 -29.35
C ASN A 149 2.44 -2.50 -28.19
N ASP A 150 2.97 -2.28 -26.98
CA ASP A 150 2.55 -2.99 -25.78
C ASP A 150 1.45 -2.25 -25.03
N TYR A 151 0.40 -2.96 -24.62
CA TYR A 151 -0.65 -2.39 -23.77
C TYR A 151 -1.46 -3.47 -23.03
N GLY A 152 -2.06 -3.07 -21.91
CA GLY A 152 -3.19 -3.79 -21.32
C GLY A 152 -4.49 -3.15 -21.80
N VAL A 153 -5.47 -3.96 -22.17
CA VAL A 153 -6.80 -3.49 -22.59
C VAL A 153 -7.89 -4.07 -21.72
N VAL A 154 -8.84 -3.23 -21.35
CA VAL A 154 -10.08 -3.62 -20.67
C VAL A 154 -11.23 -3.14 -21.55
N ASP A 155 -12.22 -4.01 -21.76
CA ASP A 155 -13.40 -3.65 -22.54
C ASP A 155 -14.14 -2.47 -21.91
N HIS A 156 -14.69 -1.60 -22.76
CA HIS A 156 -15.44 -0.46 -22.28
C HIS A 156 -16.70 -0.90 -21.52
N SER A 157 -16.83 -0.36 -20.30
CA SER A 157 -18.00 -0.51 -19.45
C SER A 157 -18.53 0.86 -19.03
N SER A 158 -19.84 0.96 -18.77
CA SER A 158 -20.48 2.21 -18.33
C SER A 158 -19.99 2.70 -16.97
N ILE A 159 -19.31 1.86 -16.18
CA ILE A 159 -18.72 2.25 -14.89
C ILE A 159 -17.63 3.33 -15.04
N TYR A 160 -17.02 3.43 -16.23
CA TYR A 160 -16.00 4.44 -16.53
C TYR A 160 -16.61 5.79 -16.95
N ASN A 161 -17.95 5.88 -17.03
CA ASN A 161 -18.66 7.14 -17.29
C ASN A 161 -18.86 7.90 -15.99
N VAL A 162 -17.75 8.40 -15.44
CA VAL A 162 -17.69 9.07 -14.15
C VAL A 162 -17.68 10.60 -14.30
N SER A 163 -18.26 11.30 -13.33
CA SER A 163 -18.16 12.76 -13.22
C SER A 163 -16.98 13.21 -12.36
N GLU A 164 -16.54 12.35 -11.45
CA GLU A 164 -15.39 12.55 -10.56
C GLU A 164 -14.56 11.26 -10.59
N VAL A 165 -13.23 11.37 -10.62
CA VAL A 165 -12.36 10.19 -10.71
C VAL A 165 -11.06 10.41 -9.97
N SER A 166 -10.54 9.35 -9.36
CA SER A 166 -9.16 9.27 -8.89
C SER A 166 -8.51 8.08 -9.58
N ILE A 167 -7.33 8.31 -10.16
CA ILE A 167 -6.55 7.27 -10.84
C ILE A 167 -5.16 7.27 -10.22
N SER A 168 -4.72 6.10 -9.77
CA SER A 168 -3.41 5.93 -9.15
C SER A 168 -2.72 4.71 -9.74
N ALA A 169 -1.42 4.83 -10.01
CA ALA A 169 -0.61 3.74 -10.54
C ALA A 169 0.82 3.83 -9.98
N TRP A 170 1.40 2.67 -9.67
CA TRP A 170 2.84 2.55 -9.50
C TRP A 170 3.46 2.39 -10.88
N ILE A 171 4.42 3.24 -11.20
CA ILE A 171 5.17 3.20 -12.47
C ILE A 171 6.67 3.17 -12.20
N ASN A 172 7.41 2.60 -13.14
CA ASN A 172 8.87 2.71 -13.20
C ASN A 172 9.24 2.98 -14.66
N LEU A 173 9.92 4.10 -14.90
CA LEU A 173 10.34 4.50 -16.23
C LEU A 173 11.75 4.01 -16.48
N ASP A 174 11.95 3.19 -17.51
CA ASP A 174 13.30 2.74 -17.90
C ASP A 174 14.11 3.85 -18.59
N ASP A 175 13.39 4.80 -19.20
CA ASP A 175 13.92 5.94 -19.96
C ASP A 175 12.99 7.12 -19.71
N ASN A 176 13.49 8.33 -19.47
CA ASN A 176 12.66 9.52 -19.27
C ASN A 176 12.87 10.61 -20.34
N ASP A 177 13.60 10.32 -21.42
CA ASP A 177 13.84 11.24 -22.55
C ASP A 177 13.21 10.69 -23.85
N THR A 178 11.93 10.29 -23.77
CA THR A 178 11.20 9.63 -24.87
C THR A 178 9.85 10.26 -25.13
N ASP A 179 9.22 9.95 -26.26
CA ASP A 179 7.82 10.28 -26.57
C ASP A 179 6.82 10.03 -25.40
N SER A 180 5.65 10.67 -25.48
CA SER A 180 4.60 10.52 -24.47
C SER A 180 4.13 9.07 -24.27
N ARG A 181 3.98 8.64 -23.02
CA ARG A 181 3.61 7.27 -22.61
C ARG A 181 2.32 7.28 -21.79
N VAL A 182 1.30 6.64 -22.32
CA VAL A 182 0.00 6.52 -21.64
C VAL A 182 0.08 5.47 -20.55
N ILE A 183 -0.34 5.83 -19.34
CA ILE A 183 -0.45 4.92 -18.20
C ILE A 183 -1.86 4.34 -18.14
N PHE A 184 -2.87 5.17 -18.38
CA PHE A 184 -4.27 4.78 -18.48
C PHE A 184 -4.98 5.76 -19.40
N SER A 185 -5.88 5.27 -20.28
CA SER A 185 -6.68 6.14 -21.14
C SER A 185 -8.01 5.52 -21.51
N ASN A 186 -9.07 6.33 -21.40
CA ASN A 186 -10.29 6.17 -22.20
C ASN A 186 -10.51 7.41 -23.11
N TYR A 187 -9.48 8.24 -23.27
CA TYR A 187 -9.56 9.48 -24.02
C TYR A 187 -9.76 9.19 -25.50
N GLN A 188 -10.72 9.90 -26.11
CA GLN A 188 -11.07 9.73 -27.51
C GLN A 188 -11.06 11.08 -28.23
N GLN A 189 -10.37 11.10 -29.36
CA GLN A 189 -10.40 12.22 -30.29
C GLN A 189 -11.01 11.79 -31.64
N THR A 190 -12.24 12.21 -31.90
CA THR A 190 -12.99 11.86 -33.11
C THR A 190 -13.39 13.12 -33.87
N GLY A 191 -12.72 13.38 -34.99
CA GLY A 191 -12.87 14.65 -35.72
C GLY A 191 -12.43 15.83 -34.85
N SER A 192 -13.35 16.78 -34.61
CA SER A 192 -13.11 17.87 -33.65
C SER A 192 -13.49 17.50 -32.21
N GLY A 193 -14.15 16.37 -31.98
CA GLY A 193 -14.63 15.96 -30.67
C GLY A 193 -13.50 15.41 -29.80
N ARG A 194 -13.45 15.83 -28.53
CA ARG A 194 -12.53 15.34 -27.50
C ARG A 194 -13.36 14.94 -26.27
N ASN A 195 -13.28 13.69 -25.86
CA ASN A 195 -14.03 13.14 -24.74
C ASN A 195 -13.16 12.18 -23.92
N GLY A 196 -13.61 11.83 -22.72
CA GLY A 196 -12.87 10.93 -21.84
C GLY A 196 -11.67 11.62 -21.18
N TYR A 197 -10.79 10.81 -20.62
CA TYR A 197 -9.65 11.25 -19.84
C TYR A 197 -8.52 10.22 -19.88
N GLU A 198 -7.33 10.67 -19.54
CA GLU A 198 -6.14 9.84 -19.48
C GLU A 198 -5.10 10.43 -18.53
N ILE A 199 -4.23 9.54 -18.05
CA ILE A 199 -2.99 9.91 -17.39
C ILE A 199 -1.82 9.38 -18.20
N LEU A 200 -0.79 10.21 -18.37
CA LEU A 200 0.39 9.90 -19.17
C LEU A 200 1.63 10.58 -18.59
N ILE A 201 2.80 10.14 -19.05
CA ILE A 201 4.06 10.89 -18.95
C ILE A 201 4.31 11.54 -20.30
N ASN A 202 4.58 12.84 -20.36
CA ASN A 202 4.94 13.49 -21.64
C ASN A 202 6.42 13.28 -22.01
N ASP A 203 6.81 13.93 -23.10
CA ASP A 203 8.17 13.98 -23.63
C ASP A 203 9.17 14.73 -22.73
N ASP A 204 8.68 15.54 -21.79
CA ASP A 204 9.49 16.20 -20.76
C ASP A 204 9.55 15.38 -19.44
N ALA A 205 9.17 14.09 -19.45
CA ALA A 205 9.08 13.22 -18.27
C ALA A 205 8.09 13.67 -17.17
N GLN A 206 7.20 14.61 -17.46
CA GLN A 206 6.22 15.14 -16.50
C GLN A 206 4.94 14.32 -16.51
N PHE A 207 4.34 14.13 -15.33
CA PHE A 207 3.07 13.45 -15.16
C PHE A 207 1.91 14.38 -15.53
N ILE A 208 1.07 13.96 -16.47
CA ILE A 208 -0.07 14.72 -16.95
C ILE A 208 -1.36 13.94 -16.75
N PHE A 209 -2.39 14.68 -16.36
CA PHE A 209 -3.78 14.28 -16.56
C PHE A 209 -4.41 15.16 -17.63
N ARG A 210 -5.00 14.52 -18.64
CA ARG A 210 -5.69 15.18 -19.76
C ARG A 210 -7.14 14.73 -19.82
N PHE A 211 -8.05 15.65 -20.11
CA PHE A 211 -9.47 15.35 -20.31
C PHE A 211 -10.07 16.14 -21.48
N GLY A 212 -11.07 15.56 -22.13
CA GLY A 212 -11.78 16.16 -23.26
C GLY A 212 -13.15 16.72 -22.87
N TYR A 213 -13.54 17.85 -23.46
CA TYR A 213 -14.90 18.38 -23.36
C TYR A 213 -15.34 19.04 -24.68
N GLY A 214 -16.27 18.39 -25.37
CA GLY A 214 -16.81 18.90 -26.63
C GLY A 214 -15.74 19.00 -27.69
N SER A 215 -15.38 20.22 -28.11
CA SER A 215 -14.33 20.46 -29.11
C SER A 215 -12.97 20.88 -28.52
N SER A 216 -12.83 20.80 -27.19
CA SER A 216 -11.67 21.27 -26.45
C SER A 216 -11.17 20.22 -25.47
N SER A 217 -10.03 20.50 -24.84
CA SER A 217 -9.44 19.66 -23.80
C SER A 217 -8.83 20.54 -22.71
N GLY A 218 -8.66 19.95 -21.53
CA GLY A 218 -7.92 20.52 -20.42
C GLY A 218 -6.86 19.54 -19.97
N ALA A 219 -5.84 20.04 -19.29
CA ALA A 219 -4.82 19.21 -18.67
C ALA A 219 -4.27 19.87 -17.41
N CYS A 220 -3.73 19.06 -16.51
CA CYS A 220 -2.80 19.48 -15.47
C CYS A 220 -1.55 18.61 -15.55
N GLU A 221 -0.45 19.18 -15.08
CA GLU A 221 0.90 18.66 -15.27
C GLU A 221 1.70 18.83 -13.98
N SER A 222 2.61 17.90 -13.69
CA SER A 222 3.53 18.00 -12.56
C SER A 222 4.63 19.03 -12.83
N ASP A 223 5.08 19.74 -11.80
CA ASP A 223 6.20 20.67 -11.90
C ASP A 223 7.57 19.96 -11.89
N GLU A 224 7.58 18.66 -11.59
CA GLU A 224 8.78 17.82 -11.53
C GLU A 224 8.68 16.66 -12.53
N GLU A 225 9.86 16.29 -13.03
CA GLU A 225 10.08 15.13 -13.88
C GLU A 225 10.01 13.84 -13.06
N ILE A 226 9.45 12.78 -13.65
CA ILE A 226 9.54 11.43 -13.10
C ILE A 226 10.93 10.87 -13.44
N THR A 227 11.69 10.53 -12.40
CA THR A 227 13.04 9.97 -12.56
C THR A 227 13.00 8.53 -13.05
N GLU A 228 13.99 8.17 -13.87
CA GLU A 228 14.19 6.79 -14.33
C GLU A 228 14.52 5.81 -13.21
N ASN A 229 14.23 4.53 -13.45
CA ASN A 229 14.63 3.38 -12.64
C ASN A 229 14.15 3.45 -11.18
N ASN A 230 13.17 4.29 -10.89
CA ASN A 230 12.59 4.50 -9.57
C ASN A 230 11.08 4.28 -9.61
N TRP A 231 10.60 3.35 -8.78
CA TRP A 231 9.17 3.15 -8.58
C TRP A 231 8.53 4.40 -7.97
N THR A 232 7.57 4.96 -8.69
CA THR A 232 6.88 6.19 -8.34
C THR A 232 5.37 5.96 -8.34
N LEU A 233 4.69 6.42 -7.29
CA LEU A 233 3.23 6.45 -7.26
C LEU A 233 2.77 7.75 -7.90
N VAL A 234 2.12 7.64 -9.04
CA VAL A 234 1.42 8.77 -9.65
C VAL A 234 -0.06 8.72 -9.26
N THR A 235 -0.66 9.88 -9.00
CA THR A 235 -2.08 9.99 -8.67
C THR A 235 -2.66 11.25 -9.25
N ASN A 236 -3.79 11.11 -9.94
CA ASN A 236 -4.64 12.21 -10.33
C ASN A 236 -5.97 12.14 -9.58
N ILE A 237 -6.55 13.31 -9.29
CA ILE A 237 -7.91 13.46 -8.77
C ILE A 237 -8.60 14.55 -9.58
N HIS A 238 -9.76 14.22 -10.15
CA HIS A 238 -10.68 15.14 -10.79
C HIS A 238 -12.01 15.13 -10.05
N LYS A 239 -12.52 16.32 -9.70
CA LYS A 239 -13.78 16.55 -8.98
C LYS A 239 -14.61 17.59 -9.73
#